data_AF-A0A2V5HTX7-F1
#
_entry.id   AF-A0A2V5HTX7-F1
#
_cell.length_a   1.000
_cell.length_b   1.000
_cell.length_c   1.000
_cell.angle_alpha   90.00
_cell.angle_beta   90.00
_cell.angle_gamma   90.00
#
_symmetry.space_group_name_H-M   'P 1'
#
loop_
_entity.id
_entity.type
_entity.pdbx_description
1 polymer ?
#
loop_
_entity_poly.entity_id
_entity_poly.type
_entity_poly.pdbx_seq_one_letter_code
_entity_poly.pdbx_strand_id
1 'polypeptide(L)'
;MILAPRQCLFLTAAGCILLIVVTLYQYCPIASDRKPEQSASSSSPASPTSNAANSTLGFQAIFALSAGPSWRTRGLLAAANLTGLEITLPPQPPIPADLITAFQTLGDSTHPARGASKAWLAHLDLIKHIHQSNLDTALILEDDADWDRRLRAQTPLIAAAVRNLTHFSPTEDNDDAPYGRAWDLLWLGHCGEYWEDGIETVVFDDPTAIPHAQYSGWAREYLARLPDRRRAVYRSYNPVCSFAYALSRDGARKVLELVGGGGDEAFDIAVMHHCRAGRLECLSVVPEVVHQYFPAERFGVKSLVDVGNGEVDGPGEEDFEAVMGSTENILESARCWALWRQTCLRQYI
;
A
#
# COMPACT_ATOMS: atom_id res chain seq x y z
N MET A 1 -45.08 -44.98 -37.54
CA MET A 1 -43.71 -44.49 -37.25
C MET A 1 -43.67 -44.09 -35.78
N ILE A 2 -43.16 -44.99 -34.94
CA ILE A 2 -43.13 -44.82 -33.48
C ILE A 2 -41.71 -44.34 -33.14
N LEU A 3 -41.58 -43.09 -32.68
CA LEU A 3 -40.30 -42.54 -32.22
C LEU A 3 -39.82 -43.33 -30.99
N ALA A 4 -38.54 -43.69 -30.98
CA ALA A 4 -37.94 -44.51 -29.93
C ALA A 4 -37.93 -43.76 -28.58
N PRO A 5 -38.09 -44.45 -27.44
CA PRO A 5 -38.28 -43.83 -26.12
C PRO A 5 -37.11 -42.93 -25.67
N ARG A 6 -35.92 -43.07 -26.25
CA ARG A 6 -34.76 -42.20 -25.98
C ARG A 6 -34.89 -40.82 -26.62
N GLN A 7 -35.58 -40.70 -27.77
CA GLN A 7 -35.76 -39.42 -28.45
C GLN A 7 -36.85 -38.55 -27.79
N CYS A 8 -37.86 -39.18 -27.17
CA CYS A 8 -38.84 -38.46 -26.34
C CYS A 8 -38.20 -37.83 -25.10
N LEU A 9 -37.23 -38.50 -24.45
CA LEU A 9 -36.52 -37.96 -23.28
C LEU A 9 -35.66 -36.73 -23.59
N PHE A 10 -35.03 -36.68 -24.77
CA PHE A 10 -34.24 -35.51 -25.17
C PHE A 10 -35.12 -34.32 -25.54
N LEU A 11 -36.27 -34.56 -26.17
CA LEU A 11 -37.22 -33.50 -26.53
C LEU A 11 -37.92 -32.91 -25.29
N THR A 12 -38.22 -33.72 -24.28
CA THR A 12 -38.77 -33.22 -23.00
C THR A 12 -37.72 -32.45 -22.20
N ALA A 13 -36.47 -32.91 -22.15
CA ALA A 13 -35.39 -32.21 -21.47
C ALA A 13 -35.07 -30.85 -22.13
N ALA A 14 -35.02 -30.80 -23.46
CA ALA A 14 -34.81 -29.54 -24.20
C ALA A 14 -35.97 -28.54 -24.02
N GLY A 15 -37.21 -29.04 -23.97
CA GLY A 15 -38.39 -28.21 -23.68
C GLY A 15 -38.37 -27.62 -22.26
N CYS A 16 -37.95 -28.38 -21.26
CA CYS A 16 -37.82 -27.90 -19.88
C CYS A 16 -36.72 -26.84 -19.73
N ILE A 17 -35.57 -27.00 -20.41
CA ILE A 17 -34.49 -26.01 -20.39
C ILE A 17 -34.93 -24.70 -21.05
N LEU A 18 -35.64 -24.78 -22.19
CA LEU A 18 -36.16 -23.57 -22.87
C LEU A 18 -37.17 -22.82 -21.99
N LEU A 19 -38.05 -23.54 -21.28
CA LEU A 19 -39.01 -22.96 -20.33
C LEU A 19 -38.33 -22.29 -19.15
N ILE A 20 -37.26 -22.88 -18.60
CA ILE A 20 -36.45 -22.30 -17.51
C ILE A 20 -35.72 -21.03 -17.99
N VAL A 21 -35.13 -21.04 -19.19
CA VAL A 21 -34.47 -19.86 -19.76
C VAL A 21 -35.46 -18.73 -20.02
N VAL A 22 -36.66 -19.04 -20.54
CA VAL A 22 -37.71 -18.03 -20.77
C VAL A 22 -38.26 -17.47 -19.46
N THR A 23 -38.45 -18.30 -18.43
CA THR A 23 -38.87 -17.80 -17.11
C THR A 23 -37.78 -16.98 -16.43
N LEU A 24 -36.50 -17.37 -16.50
CA LEU A 24 -35.39 -16.55 -15.99
C LEU A 24 -35.25 -15.21 -16.74
N TYR A 25 -35.56 -15.18 -18.05
CA TYR A 25 -35.56 -13.95 -18.84
C TYR A 25 -36.76 -13.05 -18.53
N GLN A 26 -37.93 -13.62 -18.22
CA GLN A 26 -39.14 -12.88 -17.83
C GLN A 26 -39.10 -12.36 -16.37
N TYR A 27 -38.34 -13.03 -15.49
CA TYR A 27 -38.17 -12.63 -14.09
C TYR A 27 -36.84 -11.91 -13.81
N CYS A 28 -35.96 -11.74 -14.80
CA CYS A 28 -34.90 -10.75 -14.71
C CYS A 28 -35.54 -9.35 -14.82
N PRO A 29 -35.47 -8.50 -13.79
CA PRO A 29 -35.83 -7.11 -13.96
C PRO A 29 -34.84 -6.54 -14.97
N ILE A 30 -35.34 -6.15 -16.13
CA ILE A 30 -34.63 -5.27 -17.06
C ILE A 30 -34.23 -4.06 -16.21
N ALA A 31 -32.96 -4.00 -15.84
CA ALA A 31 -32.39 -2.83 -15.18
C ALA A 31 -32.68 -1.67 -16.11
N SER A 32 -33.61 -0.81 -15.68
CA SER A 32 -33.92 0.43 -16.36
C SER A 32 -32.61 1.17 -16.54
N ASP A 33 -32.26 1.43 -17.80
CA ASP A 33 -31.09 2.19 -18.23
C ASP A 33 -31.28 3.65 -17.80
N ARG A 34 -31.21 3.88 -16.49
CA ARG A 34 -31.06 5.20 -15.89
C ARG A 34 -29.57 5.44 -15.90
N LYS A 35 -29.12 6.32 -16.81
CA LYS A 35 -27.84 7.02 -16.68
C LYS A 35 -27.63 7.34 -15.20
N PRO A 36 -26.50 6.94 -14.58
CA PRO A 36 -26.17 7.44 -13.27
C PRO A 36 -26.04 8.96 -13.40
N GLU A 37 -27.04 9.66 -12.90
CA GLU A 37 -26.93 11.08 -12.61
C GLU A 37 -25.80 11.17 -11.59
N GLN A 38 -24.69 11.79 -11.99
CA GLN A 38 -23.53 12.02 -11.14
C GLN A 38 -23.96 12.82 -9.91
N SER A 39 -24.39 12.12 -8.87
CA SER A 39 -24.39 12.61 -7.50
C SER A 39 -22.96 12.52 -6.99
N ALA A 40 -22.07 13.33 -7.57
CA ALA A 40 -20.89 13.75 -6.84
C ALA A 40 -21.42 14.52 -5.63
N SER A 41 -21.46 13.84 -4.48
CA SER A 41 -21.68 14.49 -3.19
C SER A 41 -20.58 15.54 -3.05
N SER A 42 -20.91 16.80 -3.31
CA SER A 42 -20.06 17.93 -3.00
C SER A 42 -20.09 18.15 -1.49
N SER A 43 -19.44 17.26 -0.73
CA SER A 43 -18.97 17.64 0.59
C SER A 43 -17.91 18.72 0.38
N SER A 44 -18.08 19.87 1.03
CA SER A 44 -17.03 20.89 1.05
C SER A 44 -15.74 20.21 1.48
N PRO A 45 -14.63 20.32 0.71
CA PRO A 45 -13.39 19.66 1.08
C PRO A 45 -12.98 20.12 2.47
N ALA A 46 -12.70 19.17 3.36
CA ALA A 46 -12.10 19.50 4.65
C ALA A 46 -10.86 20.36 4.40
N SER A 47 -10.72 21.48 5.11
CA SER A 47 -9.56 22.35 4.98
C SER A 47 -8.28 21.53 5.22
N PRO A 48 -7.21 21.71 4.42
CA PRO A 48 -5.94 21.00 4.61
C PRO A 48 -5.44 21.15 6.05
N THR A 49 -5.14 20.03 6.70
CA THR A 49 -4.69 20.04 8.10
C THR A 49 -3.20 20.35 8.16
N SER A 50 -2.84 21.60 8.51
CA SER A 50 -1.44 22.04 8.56
C SER A 50 -0.55 21.18 9.46
N ASN A 51 -1.14 20.49 10.44
CA ASN A 51 -0.42 19.63 11.38
C ASN A 51 0.15 18.36 10.71
N ALA A 52 -0.37 17.94 9.56
CA ALA A 52 0.21 16.86 8.76
C ALA A 52 1.51 17.26 8.03
N ALA A 53 1.89 18.54 8.06
CA ALA A 53 3.13 19.03 7.44
C ALA A 53 4.32 19.10 8.40
N ASN A 54 4.19 18.60 9.64
CA ASN A 54 5.28 18.64 10.64
C ASN A 54 6.40 17.62 10.32
N SER A 55 7.41 17.50 11.19
CA SER A 55 8.54 16.57 11.00
C SER A 55 8.17 15.08 11.06
N THR A 56 6.98 14.76 11.58
CA THR A 56 6.45 13.40 11.68
C THR A 56 5.25 13.17 10.75
N LEU A 57 5.02 14.08 9.79
CA LEU A 57 3.92 14.04 8.83
C LEU A 57 2.52 13.98 9.47
N GLY A 58 2.38 14.40 10.72
CA GLY A 58 1.15 14.33 11.51
C GLY A 58 0.95 13.04 12.32
N PHE A 59 1.88 12.08 12.24
CA PHE A 59 1.90 10.91 13.11
C PHE A 59 2.64 11.21 14.41
N GLN A 60 2.50 10.38 15.45
CA GLN A 60 3.29 10.59 16.67
C GLN A 60 4.76 10.21 16.50
N ALA A 61 5.06 9.24 15.63
CA ALA A 61 6.42 8.84 15.31
C ALA A 61 6.50 8.25 13.89
N ILE A 62 7.68 8.36 13.30
CA ILE A 62 8.06 7.63 12.09
C ILE A 62 9.15 6.64 12.48
N PHE A 63 8.93 5.35 12.21
CA PHE A 63 9.91 4.29 12.38
C PHE A 63 10.37 3.76 11.03
N ALA A 64 11.65 3.44 10.92
CA ALA A 64 12.16 2.70 9.78
C ALA A 64 12.54 1.27 10.18
N LEU A 65 12.04 0.30 9.43
CA LEU A 65 12.40 -1.11 9.56
C LEU A 65 13.71 -1.35 8.83
N SER A 66 14.76 -1.73 9.58
CA SER A 66 16.08 -1.99 9.00
C SER A 66 16.81 -3.10 9.74
N ALA A 67 17.62 -3.87 9.02
CA ALA A 67 18.55 -4.83 9.62
C ALA A 67 19.79 -4.17 10.24
N GLY A 68 20.03 -2.87 10.00
CA GLY A 68 21.16 -2.11 10.55
C GLY A 68 21.74 -1.06 9.60
N PRO A 69 22.85 -0.42 10.00
CA PRO A 69 23.55 0.55 9.15
C PRO A 69 23.97 -0.06 7.80
N SER A 70 23.54 0.54 6.70
CA SER A 70 23.82 0.12 5.32
C SER A 70 23.61 1.30 4.37
N TRP A 71 23.83 1.11 3.07
CA TRP A 71 23.48 2.11 2.05
C TRP A 71 21.99 2.51 2.11
N ARG A 72 21.11 1.58 2.52
CA ARG A 72 19.66 1.81 2.64
C ARG A 72 19.37 2.89 3.69
N THR A 73 19.85 2.67 4.91
CA THR A 73 19.65 3.59 6.04
C THR A 73 20.38 4.92 5.85
N ARG A 74 21.58 4.94 5.25
CA ARG A 74 22.27 6.19 4.90
C ARG A 74 21.48 7.02 3.88
N GLY A 75 20.98 6.39 2.82
CA GLY A 75 20.13 7.04 1.83
C GLY A 75 18.81 7.56 2.40
N LEU A 76 18.15 6.77 3.25
CA LEU A 76 16.93 7.15 3.97
C LEU A 76 17.17 8.39 4.85
N LEU A 77 18.22 8.38 5.66
CA LEU A 77 18.56 9.49 6.55
C LEU A 77 18.98 10.75 5.78
N ALA A 78 19.63 10.61 4.63
CA ALA A 78 19.93 11.74 3.74
C ALA A 78 18.64 12.40 3.20
N ALA A 79 17.66 11.59 2.78
CA ALA A 79 16.35 12.07 2.36
C ALA A 79 15.57 12.74 3.50
N ALA A 80 15.60 12.13 4.69
CA ALA A 80 14.97 12.67 5.89
C ALA A 80 15.57 14.02 6.30
N ASN A 81 16.89 14.14 6.30
CA ASN A 81 17.58 15.40 6.60
C ASN A 81 17.26 16.50 5.56
N LEU A 82 17.18 16.16 4.27
CA LEU A 82 16.81 17.11 3.22
C LEU A 82 15.37 17.64 3.41
N THR A 83 14.44 16.79 3.82
CA THR A 83 13.02 17.11 3.93
C THR A 83 12.58 17.54 5.32
N GLY A 84 13.48 17.43 6.32
CA GLY A 84 13.21 17.75 7.71
C GLY A 84 12.29 16.75 8.41
N LEU A 85 12.38 15.47 8.04
CA LEU A 85 11.65 14.39 8.71
C LEU A 85 12.46 13.80 9.86
N GLU A 86 11.75 13.47 10.94
CA GLU A 86 12.31 12.81 12.11
C GLU A 86 11.96 11.32 12.05
N ILE A 87 12.96 10.48 11.77
CA ILE A 87 12.80 9.03 11.61
C ILE A 87 13.62 8.33 12.70
N THR A 88 12.98 7.43 13.43
CA THR A 88 13.62 6.57 14.42
C THR A 88 13.96 5.21 13.80
N LEU A 89 15.20 4.76 13.96
CA LEU A 89 15.65 3.44 13.56
C LEU A 89 15.82 2.58 14.81
N PRO A 90 14.77 1.87 15.28
CA PRO A 90 14.89 1.01 16.44
C PRO A 90 15.82 -0.18 16.12
N PRO A 91 16.65 -0.64 17.07
CA PRO A 91 17.45 -1.84 16.87
C PRO A 91 16.57 -3.05 16.52
N GLN A 92 16.91 -3.75 15.44
CA GLN A 92 16.27 -5.00 15.05
C GLN A 92 17.25 -6.15 15.30
N PRO A 93 17.05 -6.97 16.35
CA PRO A 93 17.93 -8.09 16.62
C PRO A 93 17.84 -9.13 15.50
N PRO A 94 18.92 -9.88 15.21
CA PRO A 94 18.87 -10.98 14.27
C PRO A 94 17.79 -12.00 14.66
N ILE A 95 16.93 -12.35 13.71
CA ILE A 95 15.88 -13.34 13.93
C ILE A 95 16.50 -14.75 13.90
N PRO A 96 16.34 -15.55 14.98
CA PRO A 96 16.87 -16.91 15.04
C PRO A 96 16.38 -17.80 13.89
N ALA A 97 17.26 -18.64 13.34
CA ALA A 97 16.95 -19.46 12.17
C ALA A 97 15.85 -20.50 12.43
N ASP A 98 15.79 -21.04 13.65
CA ASP A 98 14.75 -21.94 14.14
C ASP A 98 13.40 -21.26 14.24
N LEU A 99 13.35 -20.00 14.69
CA LEU A 99 12.12 -19.21 14.68
C LEU A 99 11.60 -18.97 13.25
N ILE A 100 12.49 -18.66 12.31
CA ILE A 100 12.11 -18.51 10.89
C ILE A 100 11.52 -19.83 10.37
N THR A 101 12.19 -20.96 10.59
CA THR A 101 11.71 -22.28 10.16
C THR A 101 10.38 -22.63 10.80
N ALA A 102 10.18 -22.35 12.09
CA ALA A 102 8.91 -22.57 12.76
C ALA A 102 7.80 -21.70 12.16
N PHE A 103 8.07 -20.42 11.91
CA PHE A 103 7.11 -19.48 11.33
C PHE A 103 6.65 -19.90 9.94
N GLN A 104 7.55 -20.43 9.11
CA GLN A 104 7.20 -20.99 7.79
C GLN A 104 6.16 -22.10 7.86
N THR A 105 6.07 -22.82 8.97
CA THR A 105 5.14 -23.95 9.15
C THR A 105 3.84 -23.57 9.84
N LEU A 106 3.66 -22.29 10.21
CA LEU A 106 2.42 -21.83 10.82
C LEU A 106 1.32 -21.63 9.78
N GLY A 107 0.07 -21.78 10.23
CA GLY A 107 -1.14 -21.70 9.39
C GLY A 107 -1.45 -23.01 8.66
N ASP A 108 -2.71 -23.15 8.22
CA ASP A 108 -3.19 -24.33 7.49
C ASP A 108 -3.15 -24.15 5.96
N SER A 109 -2.67 -22.99 5.51
CA SER A 109 -2.78 -22.47 4.13
C SER A 109 -1.39 -22.31 3.48
N THR A 110 -1.24 -21.32 2.59
CA THR A 110 0.03 -20.98 1.95
C THR A 110 1.09 -20.62 2.99
N HIS A 111 2.34 -21.00 2.72
CA HIS A 111 3.45 -20.76 3.62
C HIS A 111 4.45 -19.78 2.99
N PRO A 112 4.98 -18.82 3.79
CA PRO A 112 5.92 -17.85 3.27
C PRO A 112 7.28 -18.50 2.99
N ALA A 113 7.95 -18.00 1.94
CA ALA A 113 9.35 -18.34 1.70
C ALA A 113 10.25 -17.81 2.83
N ARG A 114 11.46 -18.34 2.96
CA ARG A 114 12.35 -18.04 4.10
C ARG A 114 12.65 -16.55 4.27
N GLY A 115 12.92 -15.85 3.17
CA GLY A 115 13.13 -14.40 3.18
C GLY A 115 11.86 -13.64 3.54
N ALA A 116 10.70 -14.06 3.04
CA ALA A 116 9.41 -13.46 3.36
C ALA A 116 9.07 -13.65 4.85
N SER A 117 9.35 -14.81 5.43
CA SER A 117 9.21 -15.05 6.87
C SER A 117 10.10 -14.13 7.70
N LYS A 118 11.34 -13.91 7.25
CA LYS A 118 12.28 -13.01 7.93
C LYS A 118 11.77 -11.57 7.92
N ALA A 119 11.30 -11.08 6.76
CA ALA A 119 10.69 -9.75 6.66
C ALA A 119 9.44 -9.64 7.52
N TRP A 120 8.52 -10.61 7.43
CA TRP A 120 7.29 -10.63 8.20
C TRP A 120 7.53 -10.57 9.71
N LEU A 121 8.43 -11.41 10.23
CA LEU A 121 8.80 -11.38 11.64
C LEU A 121 9.40 -10.03 12.07
N ALA A 122 10.16 -9.37 11.19
CA ALA A 122 10.70 -8.03 11.46
C ALA A 122 9.59 -6.96 11.52
N HIS A 123 8.61 -7.00 10.60
CA HIS A 123 7.42 -6.13 10.69
C HIS A 123 6.64 -6.36 12.00
N LEU A 124 6.42 -7.63 12.38
CA LEU A 124 5.72 -7.95 13.63
C LEU A 124 6.48 -7.44 14.86
N ASP A 125 7.80 -7.52 14.87
CA ASP A 125 8.62 -6.99 15.98
C ASP A 125 8.48 -5.47 16.11
N LEU A 126 8.57 -4.74 15.00
CA LEU A 126 8.39 -3.29 15.00
C LEU A 126 6.97 -2.86 15.40
N ILE A 127 5.95 -3.59 14.94
CA ILE A 127 4.55 -3.31 15.32
C ILE A 127 4.31 -3.60 16.81
N LYS A 128 4.93 -4.66 17.37
CA LYS A 128 4.91 -4.91 18.83
C LYS A 128 5.52 -3.73 19.58
N HIS A 129 6.65 -3.19 19.12
CA HIS A 129 7.26 -2.02 19.72
C HIS A 129 6.32 -0.80 19.70
N ILE A 130 5.66 -0.52 18.57
CA ILE A 130 4.67 0.57 18.46
C ILE A 130 3.51 0.37 19.44
N HIS A 131 2.95 -0.84 19.49
CA HIS A 131 1.85 -1.19 20.39
C HIS A 131 2.25 -1.05 21.86
N GLN A 132 3.42 -1.57 22.25
CA GLN A 132 3.95 -1.50 23.62
C GLN A 132 4.34 -0.08 24.03
N SER A 133 4.73 0.77 23.08
CA SER A 133 5.03 2.19 23.32
C SER A 133 3.77 3.05 23.49
N ASN A 134 2.58 2.44 23.40
CA ASN A 134 1.28 3.09 23.60
C ASN A 134 1.07 4.30 22.66
N LEU A 135 1.60 4.23 21.43
CA LEU A 135 1.41 5.25 20.41
C LEU A 135 0.00 5.18 19.81
N ASP A 136 -0.58 6.34 19.56
CA ASP A 136 -1.88 6.53 18.93
C ASP A 136 -1.81 6.33 17.42
N THR A 137 -0.75 6.84 16.80
CA THR A 137 -0.45 6.61 15.39
C THR A 137 1.05 6.55 15.16
N ALA A 138 1.48 5.67 14.27
CA ALA A 138 2.88 5.59 13.84
C ALA A 138 2.96 5.27 12.34
N LEU A 139 3.91 5.90 11.65
CA LEU A 139 4.29 5.57 10.28
C LEU A 139 5.47 4.61 10.29
N ILE A 140 5.38 3.52 9.53
CA ILE A 140 6.48 2.58 9.29
C ILE A 140 6.98 2.78 7.86
N LEU A 141 8.29 2.86 7.69
CA LEU A 141 9.00 2.93 6.42
C LEU A 141 9.95 1.73 6.29
N GLU A 142 10.07 1.16 5.09
CA GLU A 142 11.20 0.28 4.78
C GLU A 142 12.48 1.11 4.59
N ASP A 143 13.66 0.56 4.88
CA ASP A 143 14.91 1.32 4.87
C ASP A 143 15.41 1.70 3.47
N ASP A 144 14.92 1.05 2.42
CA ASP A 144 15.14 1.46 1.03
C ASP A 144 14.02 2.33 0.45
N ALA A 145 13.07 2.79 1.27
CA ALA A 145 12.03 3.72 0.85
C ALA A 145 12.55 5.15 0.58
N ASP A 146 11.86 5.86 -0.30
CA ASP A 146 12.14 7.23 -0.71
C ASP A 146 10.84 7.95 -1.13
N TRP A 147 10.86 9.28 -1.17
CA TRP A 147 9.68 10.11 -1.38
C TRP A 147 10.01 11.39 -2.13
N ASP A 148 8.99 12.12 -2.56
CA ASP A 148 9.19 13.41 -3.19
C ASP A 148 9.66 14.43 -2.13
N ARG A 149 10.64 15.27 -2.45
CA ARG A 149 11.12 16.33 -1.54
C ARG A 149 10.04 17.31 -1.06
N ARG A 150 8.86 17.29 -1.69
CA ARG A 150 7.67 18.05 -1.30
C ARG A 150 6.69 17.25 -0.43
N LEU A 151 7.06 16.09 0.11
CA LEU A 151 6.17 15.21 0.90
C LEU A 151 5.39 15.95 1.99
N ARG A 152 6.04 16.86 2.71
CA ARG A 152 5.38 17.68 3.77
C ARG A 152 4.27 18.61 3.24
N ALA A 153 4.26 18.92 1.96
CA ALA A 153 3.19 19.65 1.30
C ALA A 153 2.10 18.72 0.75
N GLN A 154 2.42 17.45 0.49
CA GLN A 154 1.47 16.43 0.03
C GLN A 154 0.59 15.93 1.19
N THR A 155 1.19 15.72 2.36
CA THR A 155 0.51 15.08 3.51
C THR A 155 -0.70 15.84 4.07
N PRO A 156 -0.76 17.18 4.12
CA PRO A 156 -1.99 17.89 4.47
C PRO A 156 -3.18 17.63 3.53
N LEU A 157 -2.91 17.45 2.23
CA LEU A 157 -3.94 17.15 1.25
C LEU A 157 -4.47 15.72 1.45
N ILE A 158 -3.56 14.77 1.69
CA ILE A 158 -3.88 13.38 1.99
C ILE A 158 -4.71 13.29 3.28
N ALA A 159 -4.28 13.99 4.33
CA ALA A 159 -4.96 13.99 5.63
C ALA A 159 -6.41 14.52 5.52
N ALA A 160 -6.61 15.61 4.76
CA ALA A 160 -7.95 16.11 4.46
C ALA A 160 -8.79 15.10 3.65
N ALA A 161 -8.19 14.42 2.67
CA ALA A 161 -8.87 13.41 1.87
C ALA A 161 -9.28 12.18 2.71
N VAL A 162 -8.39 11.70 3.61
CA VAL A 162 -8.68 10.62 4.56
C VAL A 162 -9.84 11.00 5.49
N ARG A 163 -9.85 12.22 6.02
CA ARG A 163 -10.95 12.71 6.87
C ARG A 163 -12.28 12.76 6.11
N ASN A 164 -12.27 13.19 4.85
CA ASN A 164 -13.47 13.23 4.02
C ASN A 164 -14.01 11.81 3.76
N LEU A 165 -13.12 10.87 3.38
CA LEU A 165 -13.49 9.48 3.10
C LEU A 165 -14.03 8.76 4.34
N THR A 166 -13.45 9.03 5.51
CA THR A 166 -13.87 8.42 6.78
C THR A 166 -15.05 9.14 7.43
N HIS A 167 -15.66 10.10 6.73
CA HIS A 167 -16.79 10.90 7.19
C HIS A 167 -16.55 11.54 8.56
N PHE A 168 -15.33 12.06 8.76
CA PHE A 168 -14.90 12.67 10.01
C PHE A 168 -15.86 13.80 10.44
N SER A 169 -16.27 13.79 11.72
CA SER A 169 -17.09 14.87 12.27
C SER A 169 -16.22 16.05 12.73
N PRO A 170 -16.49 17.29 12.32
CA PRO A 170 -15.76 18.48 12.81
C PRO A 170 -15.81 18.68 14.33
N THR A 171 -16.76 18.03 15.03
CA THR A 171 -16.83 18.07 16.50
C THR A 171 -15.78 17.20 17.18
N GLU A 172 -15.13 16.30 16.42
CA GLU A 172 -14.02 15.45 16.87
C GLU A 172 -12.66 16.04 16.49
N ASP A 173 -12.65 17.29 15.99
CA ASP A 173 -11.45 17.98 15.53
C ASP A 173 -10.49 18.24 16.69
N ASN A 174 -9.59 17.30 16.86
CA ASN A 174 -8.47 17.42 17.74
C ASN A 174 -7.22 17.52 16.86
N ASP A 175 -6.45 18.58 17.08
CA ASP A 175 -5.24 18.92 16.30
C ASP A 175 -4.18 17.81 16.29
N ASP A 176 -4.33 16.82 17.15
CA ASP A 176 -3.42 15.70 17.39
C ASP A 176 -3.56 14.51 16.44
N ALA A 177 -4.64 14.44 15.64
CA ALA A 177 -4.89 13.35 14.69
C ALA A 177 -5.30 13.90 13.32
N PRO A 178 -4.36 14.46 12.53
CA PRO A 178 -4.69 15.12 11.27
C PRO A 178 -5.34 14.21 10.22
N TYR A 179 -5.11 12.89 10.28
CA TYR A 179 -5.76 11.89 9.42
C TYR A 179 -7.07 11.32 10.02
N GLY A 180 -7.50 11.79 11.20
CA GLY A 180 -8.58 11.15 11.95
C GLY A 180 -8.16 9.77 12.53
N ARG A 181 -9.12 9.06 13.13
CA ARG A 181 -8.89 7.76 13.82
C ARG A 181 -9.75 6.61 13.28
N ALA A 182 -10.60 6.88 12.29
CA ALA A 182 -11.52 5.90 11.71
C ALA A 182 -10.86 5.03 10.62
N TRP A 183 -9.62 4.58 10.88
CA TRP A 183 -8.84 3.69 10.02
C TRP A 183 -7.89 2.84 10.88
N ASP A 184 -7.59 1.64 10.42
CA ASP A 184 -6.64 0.73 11.07
C ASP A 184 -5.25 0.87 10.44
N LEU A 185 -5.19 0.91 9.10
CA LEU A 185 -3.95 1.01 8.35
C LEU A 185 -4.08 1.98 7.17
N LEU A 186 -3.09 2.86 6.98
CA LEU A 186 -3.03 3.79 5.85
C LEU A 186 -1.78 3.51 5.01
N TRP A 187 -1.96 3.02 3.79
CA TRP A 187 -0.88 2.79 2.82
C TRP A 187 -0.47 4.11 2.15
N LEU A 188 0.77 4.54 2.42
CA LEU A 188 1.39 5.71 1.79
C LEU A 188 2.40 5.32 0.71
N GLY A 189 2.92 4.09 0.76
CA GLY A 189 3.88 3.55 -0.18
C GLY A 189 3.67 2.07 -0.46
N HIS A 190 3.45 1.75 -1.73
CA HIS A 190 3.14 0.43 -2.26
C HIS A 190 3.65 0.31 -3.70
N CYS A 191 3.71 -0.90 -4.26
CA CYS A 191 4.08 -1.13 -5.66
C CYS A 191 2.92 -0.87 -6.65
N GLY A 192 1.74 -0.60 -6.13
CA GLY A 192 0.52 -0.39 -6.89
C GLY A 192 -0.70 -0.85 -6.09
N GLU A 193 -1.86 -0.45 -6.54
CA GLU A 193 -3.14 -0.75 -5.91
C GLU A 193 -4.24 -0.85 -6.98
N TYR A 194 -5.21 -1.72 -6.73
CA TYR A 194 -6.40 -1.87 -7.57
C TYR A 194 -7.37 -0.72 -7.32
N TRP A 195 -8.04 -0.25 -8.36
CA TRP A 195 -9.09 0.75 -8.26
C TRP A 195 -10.21 0.52 -9.29
N GLU A 196 -11.45 0.90 -8.98
CA GLU A 196 -12.55 0.95 -9.94
C GLU A 196 -13.62 1.99 -9.56
N ASP A 197 -14.42 2.41 -10.55
CA ASP A 197 -15.40 3.50 -10.42
C ASP A 197 -16.48 3.25 -9.33
N GLY A 198 -16.63 2.00 -8.87
CA GLY A 198 -17.56 1.62 -7.80
C GLY A 198 -17.01 1.80 -6.38
N ILE A 199 -15.71 2.03 -6.22
CA ILE A 199 -15.09 2.20 -4.91
C ILE A 199 -15.26 3.65 -4.46
N GLU A 200 -15.80 3.85 -3.26
CA GLU A 200 -15.87 5.17 -2.65
C GLU A 200 -14.47 5.79 -2.57
N THR A 201 -14.31 6.93 -3.23
CA THR A 201 -13.01 7.54 -3.49
C THR A 201 -13.08 9.05 -3.30
N VAL A 202 -12.10 9.61 -2.60
CA VAL A 202 -11.87 11.05 -2.56
C VAL A 202 -10.71 11.38 -3.48
N VAL A 203 -11.01 12.10 -4.58
CA VAL A 203 -10.02 12.58 -5.53
C VAL A 203 -9.71 14.06 -5.26
N PHE A 204 -8.43 14.43 -5.26
CA PHE A 204 -7.99 15.80 -5.01
C PHE A 204 -6.82 16.21 -5.92
N ASP A 205 -6.67 17.51 -6.14
CA ASP A 205 -5.58 18.06 -6.93
C ASP A 205 -4.25 17.92 -6.18
N ASP A 206 -3.25 17.34 -6.86
CA ASP A 206 -1.88 17.30 -6.38
C ASP A 206 -0.93 17.39 -7.58
N PRO A 207 -0.33 18.57 -7.85
CA PRO A 207 0.56 18.76 -8.98
C PRO A 207 1.83 17.90 -8.89
N THR A 208 2.14 17.32 -7.74
CA THR A 208 3.28 16.43 -7.53
C THR A 208 2.98 14.97 -7.84
N ALA A 209 1.72 14.62 -8.12
CA ALA A 209 1.35 13.29 -8.59
C ALA A 209 2.02 13.00 -9.95
N ILE A 210 2.52 11.78 -10.10
CA ILE A 210 3.15 11.27 -11.31
C ILE A 210 2.14 11.26 -12.48
N PRO A 211 2.47 11.86 -13.64
CA PRO A 211 1.62 11.76 -14.83
C PRO A 211 1.53 10.32 -15.34
N HIS A 212 0.38 9.92 -15.90
CA HIS A 212 0.16 8.54 -16.36
C HIS A 212 1.20 8.08 -17.38
N ALA A 213 1.68 8.99 -18.23
CA ALA A 213 2.69 8.70 -19.25
C ALA A 213 4.05 8.28 -18.65
N GLN A 214 4.33 8.65 -17.40
CA GLN A 214 5.58 8.38 -16.69
C GLN A 214 5.42 7.33 -15.59
N TYR A 215 4.19 6.89 -15.28
CA TYR A 215 3.94 5.87 -14.28
C TYR A 215 4.48 4.51 -14.71
N SER A 216 5.15 3.85 -13.77
CA SER A 216 5.73 2.51 -13.89
C SER A 216 5.02 1.54 -12.96
N GLY A 217 4.84 0.30 -13.40
CA GLY A 217 4.29 -0.78 -12.60
C GLY A 217 2.93 -1.30 -13.08
N TRP A 218 2.48 -2.38 -12.46
CA TRP A 218 1.30 -3.14 -12.88
C TRP A 218 -0.01 -2.35 -12.75
N ALA A 219 -0.06 -1.36 -11.85
CA ALA A 219 -1.26 -0.58 -11.60
C ALA A 219 -1.53 0.51 -12.68
N ARG A 220 -0.73 0.59 -13.75
CA ARG A 220 -0.81 1.64 -14.78
C ARG A 220 -2.21 1.84 -15.37
N GLU A 221 -2.91 0.76 -15.72
CA GLU A 221 -4.25 0.81 -16.29
C GLU A 221 -5.32 1.24 -15.28
N TYR A 222 -5.05 1.01 -13.99
CA TYR A 222 -5.89 1.50 -12.90
C TYR A 222 -5.69 3.00 -12.73
N LEU A 223 -4.43 3.43 -12.70
CA LEU A 223 -4.08 4.83 -12.52
C LEU A 223 -4.55 5.70 -13.70
N ALA A 224 -4.47 5.22 -14.94
CA ALA A 224 -4.88 5.96 -16.13
C ALA A 224 -6.36 6.42 -16.13
N ARG A 225 -7.19 5.88 -15.21
CA ARG A 225 -8.58 6.28 -15.03
C ARG A 225 -8.76 7.45 -14.07
N LEU A 226 -7.78 7.75 -13.23
CA LEU A 226 -7.74 9.00 -12.48
C LEU A 226 -7.35 10.14 -13.44
N PRO A 227 -7.71 11.40 -13.16
CA PRO A 227 -7.16 12.52 -13.91
C PRO A 227 -5.68 12.74 -13.59
N ASP A 228 -4.89 13.13 -14.60
CA ASP A 228 -3.48 13.50 -14.43
C ASP A 228 -3.34 14.61 -13.37
N ARG A 229 -2.23 14.59 -12.60
CA ARG A 229 -1.96 15.58 -11.52
C ARG A 229 -3.00 15.59 -10.40
N ARG A 230 -3.61 14.43 -10.15
CA ARG A 230 -4.48 14.20 -8.99
C ARG A 230 -4.05 12.96 -8.24
N ARG A 231 -4.45 12.91 -6.97
CA ARG A 231 -4.40 11.70 -6.15
C ARG A 231 -5.80 11.32 -5.70
N ALA A 232 -5.92 10.07 -5.32
CA ALA A 232 -7.11 9.46 -4.76
C ALA A 232 -6.78 8.85 -3.41
N VAL A 233 -7.72 8.94 -2.47
CA VAL A 233 -7.75 8.12 -1.26
C VAL A 233 -9.03 7.31 -1.27
N TYR A 234 -8.92 6.01 -1.02
CA TYR A 234 -10.04 5.08 -0.98
C TYR A 234 -9.73 3.88 -0.08
N ARG A 235 -10.75 3.08 0.22
CA ARG A 235 -10.60 1.83 1.00
C ARG A 235 -9.83 0.79 0.19
N SER A 236 -8.72 0.32 0.73
CA SER A 236 -7.78 -0.58 0.05
C SER A 236 -8.44 -1.90 -0.38
N TYR A 237 -8.06 -2.40 -1.55
CA TYR A 237 -8.58 -3.67 -2.08
C TYR A 237 -7.48 -4.69 -2.38
N ASN A 238 -6.38 -4.25 -2.97
CA ASN A 238 -5.22 -5.03 -3.39
C ASN A 238 -3.90 -4.23 -3.23
N PRO A 239 -3.62 -3.59 -2.07
CA PRO A 239 -2.32 -2.94 -1.89
C PRO A 239 -1.26 -4.02 -1.74
N VAL A 240 -0.16 -3.91 -2.49
CA VAL A 240 0.98 -4.83 -2.41
C VAL A 240 2.27 -4.06 -2.23
N CYS A 241 3.24 -4.68 -1.56
CA CYS A 241 4.42 -4.05 -0.98
C CYS A 241 4.10 -3.15 0.23
N SER A 242 5.08 -3.00 1.11
CA SER A 242 4.93 -2.30 2.39
C SER A 242 5.93 -1.15 2.59
N PHE A 243 6.36 -0.52 1.48
CA PHE A 243 7.35 0.57 1.49
C PHE A 243 7.05 1.65 2.54
N ALA A 244 5.77 2.01 2.67
CA ALA A 244 5.29 2.84 3.77
C ALA A 244 3.83 2.56 4.13
N TYR A 245 3.57 2.30 5.40
CA TYR A 245 2.22 2.22 5.94
C TYR A 245 2.15 2.77 7.36
N ALA A 246 1.08 3.49 7.67
CA ALA A 246 0.80 3.94 9.01
C ALA A 246 -0.21 3.03 9.70
N LEU A 247 -0.12 2.95 11.03
CA LEU A 247 -1.04 2.21 11.88
C LEU A 247 -1.65 3.16 12.90
N SER A 248 -2.95 3.03 13.13
CA SER A 248 -3.57 3.52 14.36
C SER A 248 -3.27 2.56 15.51
N ARG A 249 -3.50 2.98 16.75
CA ARG A 249 -3.37 2.14 17.94
C ARG A 249 -4.14 0.83 17.83
N ASP A 250 -5.40 0.92 17.42
CA ASP A 250 -6.26 -0.25 17.23
C ASP A 250 -5.81 -1.07 16.03
N GLY A 251 -5.38 -0.42 14.95
CA GLY A 251 -4.81 -1.08 13.78
C GLY A 251 -3.58 -1.91 14.13
N ALA A 252 -2.64 -1.37 14.91
CA ALA A 252 -1.46 -2.10 15.36
C ALA A 252 -1.82 -3.37 16.12
N ARG A 253 -2.79 -3.29 17.04
CA ARG A 253 -3.30 -4.46 17.78
C ARG A 253 -3.94 -5.48 16.83
N LYS A 254 -4.85 -5.04 15.96
CA LYS A 254 -5.55 -5.91 15.01
C LYS A 254 -4.57 -6.59 14.05
N VAL A 255 -3.59 -5.87 13.51
CA VAL A 255 -2.55 -6.46 12.64
C VAL A 255 -1.79 -7.55 13.37
N LEU A 256 -1.34 -7.32 14.62
CA LEU A 256 -0.68 -8.37 15.41
C LEU A 256 -1.58 -9.61 15.63
N GLU A 257 -2.87 -9.40 15.90
CA GLU A 257 -3.83 -10.49 16.11
C GLU A 257 -4.12 -11.28 14.82
N LEU A 258 -4.24 -10.56 13.70
CA LEU A 258 -4.70 -11.11 12.43
C LEU A 258 -3.58 -11.76 11.61
N VAL A 259 -2.40 -11.14 11.58
CA VAL A 259 -1.26 -11.61 10.76
C VAL A 259 -0.09 -12.13 11.59
N GLY A 260 -0.18 -12.11 12.92
CA GLY A 260 0.88 -12.64 13.80
C GLY A 260 1.04 -14.16 13.73
N GLY A 261 0.02 -14.87 13.24
CA GLY A 261 0.00 -16.33 13.11
C GLY A 261 0.62 -16.89 11.83
N GLY A 262 1.15 -16.05 10.94
CA GLY A 262 1.61 -16.51 9.62
C GLY A 262 0.46 -17.02 8.75
N GLY A 263 0.72 -18.02 7.90
CA GLY A 263 -0.30 -18.67 7.07
C GLY A 263 -0.64 -17.95 5.76
N ASP A 264 0.28 -17.15 5.22
CA ASP A 264 0.13 -16.50 3.91
C ASP A 264 1.48 -16.41 3.18
N GLU A 265 1.50 -15.84 1.97
CA GLU A 265 2.69 -15.73 1.12
C GLU A 265 3.74 -14.75 1.68
N ALA A 266 3.29 -13.60 2.16
CA ALA A 266 4.12 -12.53 2.70
C ALA A 266 3.29 -11.60 3.61
N PHE A 267 3.96 -10.74 4.37
CA PHE A 267 3.32 -9.84 5.33
C PHE A 267 2.30 -8.89 4.67
N ASP A 268 2.71 -8.21 3.61
CA ASP A 268 1.87 -7.28 2.85
C ASP A 268 0.65 -7.98 2.24
N ILE A 269 0.85 -9.17 1.67
CA ILE A 269 -0.24 -10.01 1.12
C ILE A 269 -1.23 -10.43 2.20
N ALA A 270 -0.74 -10.87 3.37
CA ALA A 270 -1.60 -11.21 4.48
C ALA A 270 -2.45 -10.01 4.89
N VAL A 271 -1.81 -8.87 5.16
CA VAL A 271 -2.52 -7.63 5.54
C VAL A 271 -3.53 -7.24 4.46
N MET A 272 -3.17 -7.30 3.18
CA MET A 272 -4.05 -7.05 2.03
C MET A 272 -5.29 -7.96 2.04
N HIS A 273 -5.15 -9.26 2.31
CA HIS A 273 -6.30 -10.17 2.43
C HIS A 273 -7.22 -9.77 3.59
N HIS A 274 -6.67 -9.28 4.71
CA HIS A 274 -7.45 -8.79 5.84
C HIS A 274 -8.15 -7.46 5.55
N CYS A 275 -7.53 -6.56 4.78
CA CYS A 275 -8.14 -5.34 4.26
C CYS A 275 -9.32 -5.65 3.34
N ARG A 276 -9.10 -6.50 2.32
CA ARG A 276 -10.14 -6.90 1.36
C ARG A 276 -11.33 -7.58 2.04
N ALA A 277 -11.08 -8.34 3.10
CA ALA A 277 -12.12 -9.01 3.87
C ALA A 277 -12.89 -8.08 4.83
N GLY A 278 -12.53 -6.80 4.94
CA GLY A 278 -13.12 -5.85 5.89
C GLY A 278 -12.79 -6.17 7.35
N ARG A 279 -11.74 -6.97 7.61
CA ARG A 279 -11.25 -7.27 8.97
C ARG A 279 -10.30 -6.18 9.48
N LEU A 280 -9.69 -5.44 8.56
CA LEU A 280 -8.93 -4.21 8.80
C LEU A 280 -9.55 -3.09 7.96
N GLU A 281 -9.80 -1.93 8.57
CA GLU A 281 -10.17 -0.72 7.84
C GLU A 281 -8.91 -0.10 7.23
N CYS A 282 -8.60 -0.49 6.00
CA CYS A 282 -7.40 -0.05 5.30
C CYS A 282 -7.72 1.02 4.27
N LEU A 283 -6.88 2.05 4.20
CA LEU A 283 -6.97 3.10 3.19
C LEU A 283 -5.68 3.15 2.36
N SER A 284 -5.79 3.40 1.06
CA SER A 284 -4.65 3.54 0.15
C SER A 284 -4.62 4.96 -0.44
N VAL A 285 -3.42 5.52 -0.59
CA VAL A 285 -3.17 6.76 -1.33
C VAL A 285 -2.63 6.40 -2.71
N VAL A 286 -3.32 6.79 -3.78
CA VAL A 286 -2.97 6.43 -5.16
C VAL A 286 -2.92 7.66 -6.09
N PRO A 287 -1.86 7.85 -6.90
CA PRO A 287 -0.57 7.16 -6.78
C PRO A 287 0.04 7.32 -5.38
N GLU A 288 0.96 6.43 -5.05
CA GLU A 288 1.72 6.45 -3.80
C GLU A 288 2.58 7.71 -3.66
N VAL A 289 2.89 8.08 -2.40
CA VAL A 289 3.79 9.21 -2.07
C VAL A 289 5.16 8.77 -1.57
N VAL A 290 5.29 7.48 -1.25
CA VAL A 290 6.55 6.81 -0.92
C VAL A 290 6.72 5.62 -1.85
N HIS A 291 7.93 5.42 -2.37
CA HIS A 291 8.26 4.27 -3.21
C HIS A 291 9.64 3.75 -2.83
N GLN A 292 9.96 2.51 -3.21
CA GLN A 292 11.31 1.98 -3.08
C GLN A 292 12.29 2.74 -3.99
N TYR A 293 13.47 3.04 -3.44
CA TYR A 293 14.65 3.42 -4.20
C TYR A 293 15.41 2.16 -4.62
N PHE A 294 15.70 2.07 -5.92
CA PHE A 294 16.49 1.01 -6.51
C PHE A 294 17.93 1.50 -6.74
N PRO A 295 18.96 0.77 -6.28
CA PRO A 295 20.34 0.98 -6.72
C PRO A 295 20.46 0.90 -8.25
N ALA A 296 21.56 1.43 -8.79
CA ALA A 296 21.79 1.38 -10.23
C ALA A 296 21.71 -0.06 -10.76
N GLU A 297 20.93 -0.28 -11.81
CA GLU A 297 20.59 -1.62 -12.35
C GLU A 297 21.81 -2.50 -12.63
N ARG A 298 22.94 -1.89 -13.04
CA ARG A 298 24.21 -2.59 -13.29
C ARG A 298 24.76 -3.36 -12.09
N PHE A 299 24.31 -3.04 -10.88
CA PHE A 299 24.71 -3.73 -9.67
C PHE A 299 23.93 -5.03 -9.42
N GLY A 300 22.80 -5.23 -10.11
CA GLY A 300 22.00 -6.45 -9.97
C GLY A 300 21.52 -6.73 -8.54
N VAL A 301 21.32 -5.68 -7.73
CA VAL A 301 20.97 -5.79 -6.32
C VAL A 301 19.65 -6.54 -6.16
N LYS A 302 19.64 -7.52 -5.25
CA LYS A 302 18.46 -8.29 -4.85
C LYS A 302 17.89 -7.76 -3.54
N SER A 303 16.59 -7.93 -3.35
CA SER A 303 15.98 -7.59 -2.06
C SER A 303 16.53 -8.51 -0.95
N LEU A 304 16.47 -8.06 0.31
CA LEU A 304 16.87 -8.93 1.43
C LEU A 304 15.94 -10.15 1.57
N VAL A 305 14.72 -10.06 1.04
CA VAL A 305 13.80 -11.19 0.91
C VAL A 305 14.33 -12.20 -0.10
N ASP A 306 14.73 -11.75 -1.29
CA ASP A 306 15.29 -12.61 -2.33
C ASP A 306 16.59 -13.30 -1.89
N VAL A 307 17.50 -12.54 -1.26
CA VAL A 307 18.71 -13.12 -0.65
C VAL A 307 18.35 -14.16 0.41
N GLY A 308 17.33 -13.89 1.23
CA GLY A 308 16.79 -14.84 2.18
C GLY A 308 16.17 -16.10 1.56
N ASN A 309 15.74 -16.01 0.29
CA ASN A 309 15.21 -17.11 -0.52
C ASN A 309 16.30 -17.87 -1.30
N GLY A 310 17.56 -17.43 -1.24
CA GLY A 310 18.71 -18.11 -1.84
C GLY A 310 19.32 -17.43 -3.07
N GLU A 311 18.87 -16.22 -3.43
CA GLU A 311 19.55 -15.42 -4.44
C GLU A 311 20.94 -14.96 -3.96
N VAL A 312 21.85 -14.75 -4.91
CA VAL A 312 23.22 -14.31 -4.61
C VAL A 312 23.20 -12.85 -4.19
N ASP A 313 23.95 -12.53 -3.14
CA ASP A 313 24.11 -11.16 -2.70
C ASP A 313 24.80 -10.30 -3.78
N GLY A 314 24.49 -9.01 -3.78
CA GLY A 314 25.08 -8.06 -4.73
C GLY A 314 26.57 -7.77 -4.46
N PRO A 315 27.18 -6.84 -5.21
CA PRO A 315 28.48 -6.30 -4.87
C PRO A 315 28.50 -5.67 -3.46
N GLY A 316 29.69 -5.39 -2.93
CA GLY A 316 29.83 -4.77 -1.61
C GLY A 316 29.08 -3.44 -1.51
N GLU A 317 28.45 -3.19 -0.35
CA GLU A 317 27.55 -2.03 -0.17
C GLU A 317 28.19 -0.66 -0.44
N GLU A 318 29.52 -0.56 -0.32
CA GLU A 318 30.30 0.67 -0.56
C GLU A 318 30.16 1.16 -2.01
N ASP A 319 29.90 0.27 -2.96
CA ASP A 319 29.80 0.61 -4.38
C ASP A 319 28.45 1.23 -4.75
N PHE A 320 27.39 0.95 -3.99
CA PHE A 320 26.03 1.33 -4.37
C PHE A 320 25.78 2.84 -4.32
N GLU A 321 26.46 3.55 -3.42
CA GLU A 321 26.31 5.01 -3.27
C GLU A 321 27.17 5.78 -4.29
N ALA A 322 28.12 5.12 -4.96
CA ALA A 322 28.97 5.76 -5.98
C ALA A 322 28.19 6.09 -7.27
N VAL A 323 26.99 5.53 -7.44
CA VAL A 323 26.21 5.60 -8.67
C VAL A 323 24.76 5.87 -8.33
N MET A 324 24.21 6.93 -8.91
CA MET A 324 22.79 7.24 -8.77
C MET A 324 21.95 6.09 -9.33
N GLY A 325 21.02 5.60 -8.51
CA GLY A 325 19.97 4.66 -8.87
C GLY A 325 18.72 5.37 -9.37
N SER A 326 17.54 4.85 -9.02
CA SER A 326 16.25 5.41 -9.41
C SER A 326 15.17 5.20 -8.36
N THR A 327 14.25 6.15 -8.25
CA THR A 327 12.99 6.00 -7.51
C THR A 327 11.86 6.13 -8.53
N GLU A 328 11.18 5.02 -8.80
CA GLU A 328 10.06 5.03 -9.74
C GLU A 328 8.86 5.77 -9.13
N ASN A 329 7.99 6.33 -9.98
CA ASN A 329 6.75 7.05 -9.62
C ASN A 329 6.89 8.27 -8.68
N ILE A 330 8.11 8.62 -8.26
CA ILE A 330 8.42 9.80 -7.47
C ILE A 330 9.14 10.84 -8.34
N LEU A 331 8.46 11.95 -8.63
CA LEU A 331 8.96 12.99 -9.55
C LEU A 331 10.27 13.62 -9.08
N GLU A 332 10.32 14.06 -7.81
CA GLU A 332 11.49 14.73 -7.23
C GLU A 332 12.00 13.97 -5.99
N SER A 333 12.54 12.78 -6.22
CA SER A 333 13.18 11.93 -5.20
C SER A 333 14.06 12.73 -4.23
N ALA A 334 13.73 12.65 -2.95
CA ALA A 334 14.45 13.29 -1.86
C ALA A 334 15.83 12.67 -1.68
N ARG A 335 15.93 11.34 -1.71
CA ARG A 335 17.21 10.62 -1.63
C ARG A 335 18.14 11.01 -2.76
N CYS A 336 17.65 11.02 -4.01
CA CYS A 336 18.48 11.36 -5.16
C CYS A 336 18.93 12.82 -5.15
N TRP A 337 18.04 13.72 -4.74
CA TRP A 337 18.40 15.12 -4.59
C TRP A 337 19.40 15.36 -3.46
N ALA A 338 19.29 14.63 -2.35
CA ALA A 338 20.20 14.75 -1.21
C ALA A 338 21.62 14.31 -1.56
N LEU A 339 21.76 13.20 -2.29
CA LEU A 339 23.04 12.57 -2.59
C LEU A 339 23.69 13.10 -3.88
N TRP A 340 22.90 13.40 -4.93
CA TRP A 340 23.43 13.77 -6.26
C TRP A 340 22.93 15.11 -6.80
N ARG A 341 22.03 15.82 -6.09
CA ARG A 341 21.40 17.08 -6.54
C ARG A 341 20.70 16.97 -7.91
N GLN A 342 20.16 15.79 -8.19
CA GLN A 342 19.48 15.46 -9.46
C GLN A 342 18.21 14.66 -9.19
N THR A 343 17.26 14.73 -10.11
CA THR A 343 16.10 13.82 -10.14
C THR A 343 16.52 12.47 -10.73
N CYS A 344 15.95 11.39 -10.23
CA CYS A 344 16.25 10.03 -10.66
C CYS A 344 15.00 9.23 -11.07
N LEU A 345 13.94 9.93 -11.47
CA LEU A 345 12.75 9.29 -12.03
C LEU A 345 13.15 8.51 -13.28
N ARG A 346 12.85 7.22 -13.31
CA ARG A 346 13.16 6.36 -14.45
C ARG A 346 12.31 6.76 -15.64
N GLN A 347 12.96 7.09 -16.76
CA GLN A 347 12.29 7.35 -18.03
C GLN A 347 12.33 6.06 -18.86
N TYR A 348 11.15 5.50 -19.13
CA TYR A 348 11.00 4.41 -20.08
C TYR A 348 10.87 5.03 -21.47
N ILE A 349 11.92 4.89 -22.29
CA ILE A 349 11.95 5.34 -23.69
C ILE A 349 11.25 4.31 -24.57
#